data_AF-A0A150U129-F1
#
_entry.id   AF-A0A150U129-F1
#
_cell.length_a   1.000
_cell.length_b   1.000
_cell.length_c   1.000
_cell.angle_alpha   90.00
_cell.angle_beta   90.00
_cell.angle_gamma   90.00
#
_symmetry.space_group_name_H-M   'P 1'
#
loop_
_entity.id
_entity.type
_entity.pdbx_description
1 polymer ?
#
loop_
_entity_poly.entity_id
_entity_poly.type
_entity_poly.pdbx_seq_one_letter_code
_entity_poly.pdbx_strand_id
1 'polypeptide(L)'
;MRTTIKLVALLGTCTLVGCSSSDPSSDVPEDDLLAPPPAGAGVQFRMVAMLDPGVEIQRCKLFVVPPEGLNIQRDEVRFSSGSHHVLLYETPYAELPTETRHGVPIDATQVHDCKDGPQGEWEINGVFAGSQSRDGASFLGELPPGVAVKVPPGKVLLMNTHYINASAEPIETDARINIYTIPDGEVEIEGGMLFHYNPFIDVPARGASSARMRCTADQDISVVRIQSHTHSRGVGYVAHKVDIDGKMTELYAHDQWENVPTREFSPFLEVKKGEALDYRCDFANAEEREIAQGLTTKDEMCMLIGPYFPRSPMYENCHTKEGLLAATWFGSGAAACAETLSCLDEAKAVDGGNGPRSFGCIVNSCENVGPAISNVIRCQWSAGYGACAEACGQPGEACESCMATACKADLDACQIATCG
;
A
#
# COMPACT_ATOMS: atom_id res chain seq x y z
N MET A 1 -29.67 -45.12 69.22
CA MET A 1 -28.60 -45.10 70.25
C MET A 1 -27.63 -46.22 69.91
N ARG A 2 -26.34 -46.05 69.61
CA ARG A 2 -25.40 -44.94 69.71
C ARG A 2 -24.42 -45.06 68.54
N THR A 3 -24.01 -43.90 68.05
CA THR A 3 -22.99 -43.61 67.03
C THR A 3 -21.64 -44.21 67.39
N THR A 4 -20.89 -44.70 66.40
CA THR A 4 -19.42 -44.68 66.45
C THR A 4 -18.87 -44.52 65.02
N ILE A 5 -18.50 -43.28 64.69
CA ILE A 5 -17.74 -42.93 63.50
C ILE A 5 -16.28 -43.30 63.78
N LYS A 6 -15.69 -44.17 62.96
CA LYS A 6 -14.24 -44.39 62.92
C LYS A 6 -13.65 -43.70 61.70
N LEU A 7 -12.85 -42.68 61.97
CA LEU A 7 -11.94 -42.04 61.05
C LEU A 7 -10.88 -43.07 60.61
N VAL A 8 -10.71 -43.27 59.31
CA VAL A 8 -9.54 -43.95 58.73
C VAL A 8 -8.84 -42.95 57.84
N ALA A 9 -7.66 -42.53 58.28
CA ALA A 9 -6.71 -41.77 57.46
C ALA A 9 -6.06 -42.73 56.46
N LEU A 10 -6.17 -42.43 55.17
CA LEU A 10 -5.37 -43.07 54.13
C LEU A 10 -4.27 -42.11 53.70
N LEU A 11 -3.02 -42.50 53.96
CA LEU A 11 -1.84 -41.89 53.36
C LEU A 11 -1.87 -42.17 51.84
N GLY A 12 -1.94 -41.10 51.05
CA GLY A 12 -1.76 -41.13 49.59
C GLY A 12 -0.39 -40.56 49.21
N THR A 13 0.43 -41.41 48.61
CA THR A 13 1.78 -41.22 48.09
C THR A 13 1.96 -39.96 47.23
N CYS A 14 2.97 -39.15 47.54
CA CYS A 14 3.50 -38.11 46.66
C CYS A 14 4.23 -38.75 45.46
N THR A 15 3.62 -38.72 44.28
CA THR A 15 4.32 -38.91 43.02
C THR A 15 4.75 -37.55 42.48
N LEU A 16 6.06 -37.34 42.37
CA LEU A 16 6.68 -36.25 41.64
C LEU A 16 6.26 -36.34 40.16
N VAL A 17 5.32 -35.48 39.75
CA VAL A 17 5.04 -35.22 38.34
C VAL A 17 6.07 -34.18 37.88
N GLY A 18 7.00 -34.61 37.03
CA GLY A 18 7.90 -33.71 36.33
C GLY A 18 7.08 -32.77 35.45
N CYS A 19 7.35 -31.46 35.56
CA CYS A 19 6.89 -30.48 34.59
C CYS A 19 7.52 -30.82 33.23
N SER A 20 6.77 -31.50 32.37
CA SER A 20 7.00 -31.43 30.94
C SER A 20 6.57 -30.03 30.52
N SER A 21 7.54 -29.19 30.18
CA SER A 21 7.32 -27.97 29.42
C SER A 21 6.66 -28.38 28.10
N SER A 22 5.34 -28.25 28.02
CA SER A 22 4.62 -28.26 26.75
C SER A 22 4.91 -26.93 26.07
N ASP A 23 5.69 -26.97 24.99
CA ASP A 23 5.79 -25.85 24.07
C ASP A 23 4.36 -25.48 23.61
N PRO A 24 4.04 -24.18 23.49
CA PRO A 24 2.74 -23.76 22.97
C PRO A 24 2.63 -24.29 21.54
N SER A 25 1.79 -25.32 21.34
CA SER A 25 1.61 -25.95 20.05
C SER A 25 0.95 -24.95 19.10
N SER A 26 1.63 -24.63 17.99
CA SER A 26 0.98 -24.07 16.83
C SER A 26 -0.11 -25.04 16.38
N ASP A 27 -1.38 -24.65 16.42
CA ASP A 27 -2.54 -25.47 16.01
C ASP A 27 -2.59 -25.76 14.48
N VAL A 28 -1.46 -25.62 13.79
CA VAL A 28 -1.32 -25.93 12.36
C VAL A 28 -0.20 -26.96 12.21
N PRO A 29 -0.47 -28.14 11.61
CA PRO A 29 0.60 -29.06 11.23
C PRO A 29 1.65 -28.32 10.38
N GLU A 30 2.93 -28.50 10.70
CA GLU A 30 4.02 -27.88 9.92
C GLU A 30 3.95 -28.24 8.42
N ASP A 31 3.35 -29.40 8.11
CA ASP A 31 3.09 -29.91 6.77
C ASP A 31 2.04 -29.10 5.96
N ASP A 32 1.23 -28.26 6.61
CA ASP A 32 0.28 -27.34 5.95
C ASP A 32 0.90 -25.96 5.65
N LEU A 33 2.16 -25.72 6.05
CA LEU A 33 2.93 -24.53 5.70
C LEU A 33 3.87 -24.77 4.50
N LEU A 34 4.39 -23.68 3.93
CA LEU A 34 5.28 -23.77 2.77
C LEU A 34 6.67 -24.30 3.14
N ALA A 35 7.11 -25.36 2.47
CA ALA A 35 8.52 -25.70 2.35
C ALA A 35 9.26 -24.60 1.53
N PRO A 36 10.54 -24.30 1.80
CA PRO A 36 11.27 -23.34 1.00
C PRO A 36 11.39 -23.79 -0.46
N PRO A 37 11.47 -22.86 -1.43
CA PRO A 37 11.75 -23.23 -2.81
C PRO A 37 13.03 -24.05 -2.92
N PRO A 38 13.13 -25.00 -3.87
CA PRO A 38 14.38 -25.70 -4.14
C PRO A 38 15.53 -24.73 -4.36
N ALA A 39 16.75 -25.12 -3.99
CA ALA A 39 17.94 -24.27 -4.16
C ALA A 39 18.06 -23.79 -5.62
N GLY A 40 18.17 -22.47 -5.80
CA GLY A 40 18.24 -21.82 -7.11
C GLY A 40 16.90 -21.56 -7.80
N ALA A 41 15.77 -22.03 -7.24
CA ALA A 41 14.43 -21.79 -7.78
C ALA A 41 13.69 -20.63 -7.09
N GLY A 42 14.26 -20.05 -6.03
CA GLY A 42 13.63 -18.97 -5.28
C GLY A 42 14.20 -18.76 -3.88
N VAL A 43 13.50 -17.94 -3.10
CA VAL A 43 13.80 -17.61 -1.70
C VAL A 43 12.53 -17.69 -0.86
N GLN A 44 12.67 -18.10 0.41
CA GLN A 44 11.58 -18.04 1.38
C GLN A 44 11.86 -16.91 2.39
N PHE A 45 10.89 -16.02 2.56
CA PHE A 45 10.84 -15.07 3.67
C PHE A 45 9.95 -15.66 4.77
N ARG A 46 10.47 -15.72 5.99
CA ARG A 46 9.79 -16.34 7.14
C ARG A 46 9.85 -15.44 8.37
N MET A 47 8.70 -15.32 9.03
CA MET A 47 8.55 -14.61 10.29
C MET A 47 7.75 -15.45 11.29
N VAL A 48 8.39 -15.77 12.41
CA VAL A 48 7.76 -16.47 13.55
C VAL A 48 7.60 -15.48 14.69
N ALA A 49 6.44 -15.49 15.33
CA ALA A 49 6.07 -14.51 16.35
C ALA A 49 5.23 -15.14 17.47
N MET A 50 5.63 -14.92 18.71
CA MET A 50 4.81 -15.19 19.90
C MET A 50 3.86 -14.02 20.16
N LEU A 51 2.58 -14.30 20.35
CA LEU A 51 1.54 -13.30 20.62
C LEU A 51 0.94 -13.53 21.99
N ASP A 52 0.85 -12.47 22.78
CA ASP A 52 0.15 -12.49 24.07
C ASP A 52 -1.37 -12.65 23.88
N PRO A 53 -2.11 -13.12 24.90
CA PRO A 53 -3.57 -13.17 24.85
C PRO A 53 -4.23 -11.81 24.59
N GLY A 54 -5.27 -11.78 23.77
CA GLY A 54 -6.13 -10.61 23.56
C GLY A 54 -5.49 -9.44 22.80
N VAL A 55 -4.40 -9.68 22.04
CA VAL A 55 -3.71 -8.63 21.29
C VAL A 55 -4.05 -8.65 19.80
N GLU A 56 -4.11 -7.46 19.21
CA GLU A 56 -4.04 -7.20 17.78
C GLU A 56 -2.79 -6.36 17.55
N ILE A 57 -1.86 -6.85 16.73
CA ILE A 57 -0.55 -6.22 16.56
C ILE A 57 0.01 -6.47 15.17
N GLN A 58 0.72 -5.49 14.62
CA GLN A 58 1.52 -5.67 13.42
C GLN A 58 2.99 -5.82 13.79
N ARG A 59 3.68 -6.76 13.16
CA ARG A 59 5.14 -6.92 13.30
C ARG A 59 5.83 -6.87 11.95
N CYS A 60 7.09 -6.50 12.01
CA CYS A 60 7.96 -6.31 10.88
C CYS A 60 9.26 -7.10 11.05
N LYS A 61 9.87 -7.42 9.92
CA LYS A 61 11.23 -7.94 9.81
C LYS A 61 11.79 -7.55 8.45
N LEU A 62 13.01 -7.04 8.42
CA LEU A 62 13.67 -6.61 7.19
C LEU A 62 14.65 -7.69 6.73
N PHE A 63 14.77 -7.83 5.41
CA PHE A 63 15.58 -8.83 4.73
C PHE A 63 16.42 -8.17 3.65
N VAL A 64 17.63 -8.67 3.43
CA VAL A 64 18.48 -8.25 2.33
C VAL A 64 18.33 -9.24 1.18
N VAL A 65 18.09 -8.72 -0.02
CA VAL A 65 17.98 -9.50 -1.24
C VAL A 65 19.33 -10.14 -1.58
N PRO A 66 19.35 -11.43 -2.02
CA PRO A 66 20.58 -12.11 -2.42
C PRO A 66 21.42 -11.33 -3.45
N PRO A 67 22.75 -11.55 -3.51
CA PRO A 67 23.66 -10.82 -4.40
C PRO A 67 23.36 -11.02 -5.90
N GLU A 68 22.64 -12.08 -6.26
CA GLU A 68 22.14 -12.33 -7.61
C GLU A 68 20.87 -11.54 -7.97
N GLY A 69 20.22 -10.89 -7.00
CA GLY A 69 18.91 -10.26 -7.18
C GLY A 69 17.77 -11.28 -7.26
N LEU A 70 16.56 -10.82 -7.56
CA LEU A 70 15.40 -11.70 -7.76
C LEU A 70 14.68 -11.31 -9.05
N ASN A 71 14.46 -12.30 -9.92
CA ASN A 71 13.56 -12.17 -11.07
C ASN A 71 12.29 -12.94 -10.76
N ILE A 72 11.36 -12.28 -10.06
CA ILE A 72 10.20 -12.91 -9.46
C ILE A 72 9.17 -13.24 -10.54
N GLN A 73 8.82 -14.52 -10.65
CA GLN A 73 7.77 -15.00 -11.56
C GLN A 73 6.47 -15.35 -10.83
N ARG A 74 6.56 -15.76 -9.56
CA ARG A 74 5.41 -16.22 -8.79
C ARG A 74 5.69 -16.06 -7.29
N ASP A 75 4.65 -15.75 -6.54
CA ASP A 75 4.63 -15.84 -5.09
C ASP A 75 3.66 -16.92 -4.59
N GLU A 76 3.93 -17.41 -3.39
CA GLU A 76 3.04 -18.28 -2.65
C GLU A 76 3.15 -17.96 -1.17
N VAL A 77 2.00 -17.82 -0.50
CA VAL A 77 1.93 -17.36 0.89
C VAL A 77 1.12 -18.34 1.72
N ARG A 78 1.66 -18.75 2.87
CA ARG A 78 0.91 -19.48 3.90
C ARG A 78 1.26 -18.93 5.27
N PHE A 79 0.27 -18.89 6.14
CA PHE A 79 0.47 -18.50 7.52
C PHE A 79 -0.47 -19.24 8.48
N SER A 80 0.02 -19.45 9.69
CA SER A 80 -0.71 -20.14 10.75
C SER A 80 -1.93 -19.35 11.24
N SER A 81 -2.75 -19.98 12.08
CA SER A 81 -3.73 -19.25 12.91
C SER A 81 -3.03 -18.14 13.71
N GLY A 82 -3.80 -17.10 14.04
CA GLY A 82 -3.27 -15.91 14.70
C GLY A 82 -2.73 -14.84 13.76
N SER A 83 -2.48 -15.15 12.49
CA SER A 83 -2.14 -14.18 11.45
C SER A 83 -3.38 -13.82 10.63
N HIS A 84 -3.55 -12.54 10.32
CA HIS A 84 -4.64 -12.00 9.52
C HIS A 84 -4.22 -11.76 8.06
N HIS A 85 -3.09 -11.08 7.84
CA HIS A 85 -2.49 -10.92 6.51
C HIS A 85 -0.97 -10.75 6.59
N VAL A 86 -0.30 -11.02 5.47
CA VAL A 86 1.16 -10.97 5.34
C VAL A 86 1.53 -10.26 4.04
N LEU A 87 2.45 -9.30 4.08
CA LEU A 87 2.88 -8.51 2.92
C LEU A 87 4.40 -8.43 2.85
N LEU A 88 4.95 -8.41 1.63
CA LEU A 88 6.36 -8.17 1.33
C LEU A 88 6.50 -6.88 0.54
N TYR A 89 7.02 -5.86 1.19
CA TYR A 89 7.19 -4.52 0.64
C TYR A 89 8.59 -4.30 0.08
N GLU A 90 8.65 -3.50 -0.98
CA GLU A 90 9.87 -2.84 -1.42
C GLU A 90 10.15 -1.64 -0.53
N THR A 91 11.42 -1.42 -0.18
CA THR A 91 11.88 -0.22 0.54
C THR A 91 12.91 0.55 -0.29
N PRO A 92 13.08 1.87 -0.07
CA PRO A 92 14.15 2.62 -0.73
C PRO A 92 15.54 2.34 -0.13
N TYR A 93 15.64 1.60 0.97
CA TYR A 93 16.88 1.40 1.69
C TYR A 93 17.90 0.56 0.88
N ALA A 94 19.12 1.09 0.79
CA ALA A 94 20.27 0.42 0.17
C ALA A 94 21.09 -0.43 1.17
N GLU A 95 20.90 -0.17 2.46
CA GLU A 95 21.51 -0.90 3.58
C GLU A 95 20.45 -1.12 4.66
N LEU A 96 20.64 -2.12 5.52
CA LEU A 96 19.72 -2.37 6.63
C LEU A 96 19.70 -1.16 7.57
N PRO A 97 18.54 -0.52 7.79
CA PRO A 97 18.44 0.58 8.73
C PRO A 97 18.64 0.08 10.17
N THR A 98 19.26 0.91 11.00
CA THR A 98 19.50 0.64 12.43
C THR A 98 18.52 1.37 13.35
N GLU A 99 17.61 2.14 12.78
CA GLU A 99 16.57 2.88 13.49
C GLU A 99 15.31 2.97 12.62
N THR A 100 14.15 3.09 13.25
CA THR A 100 12.90 3.38 12.53
C THR A 100 12.90 4.80 11.99
N ARG A 101 11.93 5.16 11.14
CA ARG A 101 11.78 6.55 10.64
C ARG A 101 11.52 7.60 11.73
N HIS A 102 11.26 7.17 12.96
CA HIS A 102 11.13 8.02 14.13
C HIS A 102 12.43 8.15 14.95
N GLY A 103 13.56 7.61 14.44
CA GLY A 103 14.85 7.64 15.13
C GLY A 103 14.91 6.70 16.33
N VAL A 104 14.05 5.65 16.35
CA VAL A 104 14.05 4.65 17.43
C VAL A 104 15.06 3.55 17.07
N PRO A 105 16.14 3.35 17.86
CA PRO A 105 17.14 2.33 17.55
C PRO A 105 16.54 0.91 17.58
N ILE A 106 16.88 0.10 16.57
CA ILE A 106 16.35 -1.26 16.44
C ILE A 106 17.27 -2.17 15.64
N ASP A 107 17.26 -3.47 15.94
CA ASP A 107 17.78 -4.49 15.03
C ASP A 107 16.69 -4.89 14.05
N ALA A 108 16.70 -4.27 12.87
CA ALA A 108 15.72 -4.47 11.81
C ALA A 108 15.66 -5.93 11.28
N THR A 109 16.69 -6.74 11.54
CA THR A 109 16.73 -8.16 11.13
C THR A 109 15.94 -9.08 12.06
N GLN A 110 15.67 -8.62 13.29
CA GLN A 110 14.83 -9.32 14.25
C GLN A 110 13.37 -8.92 14.05
N VAL A 111 12.47 -9.79 14.49
CA VAL A 111 11.04 -9.47 14.53
C VAL A 111 10.81 -8.36 15.54
N HIS A 112 10.13 -7.30 15.13
CA HIS A 112 9.83 -6.15 15.98
C HIS A 112 8.43 -5.61 15.73
N ASP A 113 7.92 -4.83 16.68
CA ASP A 113 6.61 -4.20 16.58
C ASP A 113 6.61 -3.11 15.49
N CYS A 114 5.53 -3.07 14.71
CA CYS A 114 5.22 -2.04 13.73
C CYS A 114 3.87 -1.40 14.07
N LYS A 115 3.80 -0.68 15.20
CA LYS A 115 2.52 -0.33 15.85
C LYS A 115 1.66 0.60 15.01
N ASP A 116 2.30 1.54 14.31
CA ASP A 116 1.63 2.48 13.42
C ASP A 116 1.50 1.94 11.98
N GLY A 117 1.76 0.65 11.78
CA GLY A 117 1.80 -0.01 10.47
C GLY A 117 3.18 0.04 9.82
N PRO A 118 3.41 -0.71 8.72
CA PRO A 118 4.72 -0.79 8.09
C PRO A 118 5.13 0.54 7.46
N GLN A 119 4.21 1.30 6.86
CA GLN A 119 4.47 2.65 6.35
C GLN A 119 4.64 3.69 7.47
N GLY A 120 4.04 3.42 8.64
CA GLY A 120 4.18 4.24 9.85
C GLY A 120 5.61 4.24 10.37
N GLU A 121 6.30 3.09 10.31
CA GLU A 121 7.64 2.87 10.88
C GLU A 121 8.78 2.84 9.85
N TRP A 122 8.47 2.53 8.57
CA TRP A 122 9.45 2.34 7.50
C TRP A 122 9.04 3.07 6.22
N GLU A 123 10.02 3.46 5.42
CA GLU A 123 9.79 3.94 4.05
C GLU A 123 9.53 2.75 3.12
N ILE A 124 8.46 2.86 2.33
CA ILE A 124 8.00 1.82 1.41
C ILE A 124 7.69 2.48 0.07
N ASN A 125 8.08 1.84 -1.02
CA ASN A 125 7.86 2.35 -2.38
C ASN A 125 7.17 1.34 -3.31
N GLY A 126 6.75 0.17 -2.79
CA GLY A 126 6.05 -0.84 -3.56
C GLY A 126 5.69 -2.07 -2.74
N VAL A 127 4.89 -2.97 -3.31
CA VAL A 127 4.55 -4.28 -2.76
C VAL A 127 4.81 -5.35 -3.81
N PHE A 128 5.55 -6.40 -3.45
CA PHE A 128 5.94 -7.47 -4.39
C PHE A 128 5.16 -8.77 -4.22
N ALA A 129 4.74 -9.07 -3.00
CA ALA A 129 4.05 -10.31 -2.69
C ALA A 129 3.23 -10.15 -1.40
N GLY A 130 2.32 -11.09 -1.17
CA GLY A 130 1.56 -11.13 0.07
C GLY A 130 0.21 -11.78 -0.09
N SER A 131 -0.53 -11.86 1.00
CA SER A 131 -1.89 -12.37 1.00
C SER A 131 -2.71 -11.80 2.14
N GLN A 132 -3.98 -11.52 1.85
CA GLN A 132 -5.03 -11.17 2.81
C GLN A 132 -5.77 -12.42 3.34
N SER A 133 -5.42 -13.62 2.87
CA SER A 133 -6.04 -14.89 3.28
C SER A 133 -5.01 -15.99 3.55
N ARG A 134 -5.36 -16.93 4.43
CA ARG A 134 -4.46 -17.98 4.93
C ARG A 134 -3.93 -18.91 3.83
N ASP A 135 -4.79 -19.30 2.88
CA ASP A 135 -4.44 -20.15 1.74
C ASP A 135 -3.97 -19.34 0.51
N GLY A 136 -3.58 -18.08 0.76
CA GLY A 136 -3.35 -17.00 -0.19
C GLY A 136 -3.14 -17.38 -1.65
N ALA A 137 -4.04 -16.89 -2.50
CA ALA A 137 -3.78 -16.84 -3.93
C ALA A 137 -2.60 -15.90 -4.19
N SER A 138 -1.68 -16.32 -5.07
CA SER A 138 -0.52 -15.54 -5.56
C SER A 138 -0.92 -14.08 -5.79
N PHE A 139 -0.25 -13.13 -5.13
CA PHE A 139 -0.48 -11.70 -5.35
C PHE A 139 -0.08 -11.29 -6.77
N LEU A 140 1.00 -11.86 -7.28
CA LEU A 140 1.49 -11.68 -8.65
C LEU A 140 0.59 -12.35 -9.70
N GLY A 141 -0.32 -13.23 -9.27
CA GLY A 141 -1.10 -14.07 -10.18
C GLY A 141 -0.21 -15.04 -10.96
N GLU A 142 -0.61 -15.34 -12.19
CA GLU A 142 0.20 -16.14 -13.14
C GLU A 142 0.83 -15.20 -14.18
N LEU A 143 2.08 -14.80 -13.93
CA LEU A 143 2.88 -14.11 -14.95
C LEU A 143 3.15 -15.07 -16.13
N PRO A 144 3.10 -14.59 -17.39
CA PRO A 144 3.45 -15.41 -18.55
C PRO A 144 4.89 -15.95 -18.47
N PRO A 145 5.19 -17.06 -19.16
CA PRO A 145 6.58 -17.49 -19.37
C PRO A 145 7.43 -16.33 -19.91
N GLY A 146 8.63 -16.16 -19.35
CA GLY A 146 9.56 -15.07 -19.73
C GLY A 146 9.26 -13.70 -19.09
N VAL A 147 8.15 -13.53 -18.36
CA VAL A 147 7.85 -12.29 -17.62
C VAL A 147 8.27 -12.43 -16.16
N ALA A 148 9.00 -11.44 -15.64
CA ALA A 148 9.39 -11.40 -14.22
C ALA A 148 9.49 -9.98 -13.67
N VAL A 149 9.07 -9.78 -12.41
CA VAL A 149 9.30 -8.56 -11.64
C VAL A 149 10.73 -8.58 -11.08
N LYS A 150 11.54 -7.58 -11.40
CA LYS A 150 12.95 -7.53 -10.99
C LYS A 150 13.13 -6.81 -9.66
N VAL A 151 13.85 -7.44 -8.73
CA VAL A 151 14.32 -6.83 -7.48
C VAL A 151 15.85 -6.83 -7.49
N PRO A 152 16.51 -5.66 -7.39
CA PRO A 152 17.96 -5.59 -7.54
C PRO A 152 18.69 -6.25 -6.36
N PRO A 153 19.94 -6.71 -6.58
CA PRO A 153 20.80 -7.23 -5.52
C PRO A 153 20.94 -6.28 -4.34
N GLY A 154 21.01 -6.82 -3.12
CA GLY A 154 21.29 -6.04 -1.90
C GLY A 154 20.18 -5.10 -1.45
N LYS A 155 19.09 -4.98 -2.22
CA LYS A 155 17.89 -4.23 -1.84
C LYS A 155 17.34 -4.76 -0.51
N VAL A 156 16.79 -3.85 0.31
CA VAL A 156 16.11 -4.24 1.54
C VAL A 156 14.62 -4.41 1.28
N LEU A 157 14.08 -5.56 1.68
CA LEU A 157 12.65 -5.85 1.67
C LEU A 157 12.12 -5.87 3.10
N LEU A 158 10.87 -5.45 3.26
CA LEU A 158 10.18 -5.46 4.54
C LEU A 158 9.05 -6.49 4.50
N MET A 159 9.13 -7.53 5.33
CA MET A 159 7.99 -8.39 5.59
C MET A 159 7.19 -7.80 6.75
N ASN A 160 5.89 -7.63 6.53
CA ASN A 160 4.94 -7.21 7.55
C ASN A 160 3.89 -8.30 7.74
N THR A 161 3.46 -8.52 8.97
CA THR A 161 2.32 -9.40 9.27
C THR A 161 1.45 -8.74 10.31
N HIS A 162 0.15 -8.71 10.01
CA HIS A 162 -0.87 -8.32 10.96
C HIS A 162 -1.39 -9.56 11.68
N TYR A 163 -1.36 -9.51 13.01
CA TYR A 163 -1.70 -10.61 13.88
C TYR A 163 -2.89 -10.27 14.78
N ILE A 164 -3.72 -11.28 15.05
CA ILE A 164 -4.83 -11.21 15.98
C ILE A 164 -4.80 -12.47 16.85
N ASN A 165 -4.54 -12.31 18.14
CA ASN A 165 -4.74 -13.37 19.14
C ASN A 165 -5.96 -13.05 19.99
N ALA A 166 -7.15 -13.50 19.57
CA ALA A 166 -8.38 -13.35 20.33
C ALA A 166 -8.55 -14.39 21.46
N SER A 167 -7.58 -15.28 21.65
CA SER A 167 -7.65 -16.34 22.66
C SER A 167 -7.17 -15.86 24.04
N ALA A 168 -7.40 -16.69 25.06
CA ALA A 168 -6.96 -16.43 26.43
C ALA A 168 -5.51 -16.92 26.70
N GLU A 169 -4.89 -17.59 25.74
CA GLU A 169 -3.55 -18.17 25.87
C GLU A 169 -2.57 -17.55 24.85
N PRO A 170 -1.26 -17.51 25.14
CA PRO A 170 -0.29 -17.11 24.15
C PRO A 170 -0.30 -18.09 22.97
N ILE A 171 -0.11 -17.57 21.75
CA ILE A 171 -0.01 -18.40 20.54
C ILE A 171 1.31 -18.12 19.81
N GLU A 172 1.94 -19.16 19.29
CA GLU A 172 3.02 -19.04 18.32
C GLU A 172 2.42 -18.96 16.91
N THR A 173 2.95 -18.05 16.11
CA THR A 173 2.54 -17.87 14.71
C THR A 173 3.72 -18.04 13.76
N ASP A 174 3.46 -18.54 12.55
CA ASP A 174 4.46 -18.73 11.50
C ASP A 174 3.88 -18.24 10.17
N ALA A 175 4.50 -17.22 9.59
CA ALA A 175 4.17 -16.68 8.27
C ALA A 175 5.32 -16.93 7.30
N ARG A 176 4.99 -17.45 6.10
CA ARG A 176 5.97 -17.79 5.06
C ARG A 176 5.53 -17.25 3.70
N ILE A 177 6.46 -16.62 3.00
CA ILE A 177 6.32 -16.17 1.61
C ILE A 177 7.41 -16.85 0.80
N ASN A 178 7.01 -17.74 -0.11
CA ASN A 178 7.89 -18.25 -1.13
C ASN A 178 7.86 -17.32 -2.35
N ILE A 179 9.04 -16.88 -2.77
CA ILE A 179 9.25 -16.15 -4.01
C ILE A 179 9.97 -17.09 -4.96
N TYR A 180 9.30 -17.45 -6.07
CA TYR A 180 9.88 -18.27 -7.12
C TYR A 180 10.44 -17.38 -8.22
N THR A 181 11.66 -17.71 -8.67
CA THR A 181 12.42 -16.89 -9.61
C THR A 181 12.79 -17.66 -10.87
N ILE A 182 12.99 -16.95 -11.98
CA ILE A 182 13.61 -17.49 -13.19
C ILE A 182 15.04 -16.94 -13.39
N PRO A 183 15.93 -17.67 -14.08
CA PRO A 183 17.27 -17.16 -14.42
C PRO A 183 17.20 -15.84 -15.22
N ASP A 184 18.18 -14.94 -15.04
CA ASP A 184 18.18 -13.64 -15.72
C ASP A 184 18.18 -13.77 -17.26
N GLY A 185 18.85 -14.80 -17.80
CA GLY A 185 18.84 -15.10 -19.24
C GLY A 185 17.51 -15.64 -19.77
N GLU A 186 16.55 -15.98 -18.90
CA GLU A 186 15.20 -16.41 -19.26
C GLU A 186 14.17 -15.27 -19.12
N VAL A 187 14.57 -14.10 -18.61
CA VAL A 187 13.68 -12.94 -18.55
C VAL A 187 13.64 -12.27 -19.93
N GLU A 188 12.49 -12.39 -20.60
CA GLU A 188 12.21 -11.75 -21.89
C GLU A 188 11.56 -10.36 -21.71
N ILE A 189 10.72 -10.22 -20.69
CA ILE A 189 9.97 -8.99 -20.39
C ILE A 189 10.04 -8.70 -18.89
N GLU A 190 10.49 -7.50 -18.53
CA GLU A 190 10.39 -7.03 -17.14
C GLU A 190 8.94 -6.67 -16.82
N GLY A 191 8.40 -7.27 -15.75
CA GLY A 191 7.11 -6.92 -15.16
C GLY A 191 7.25 -5.81 -14.13
N GLY A 192 6.18 -5.05 -13.92
CA GLY A 192 6.09 -3.99 -12.93
C GLY A 192 4.94 -4.20 -11.96
N MET A 193 4.90 -3.37 -10.91
CA MET A 193 3.86 -3.39 -9.89
C MET A 193 3.14 -2.05 -9.84
N LEU A 194 1.90 -1.99 -10.31
CA LEU A 194 1.06 -0.81 -10.14
C LEU A 194 1.03 -0.45 -8.65
N PHE A 195 1.34 0.80 -8.36
CA PHE A 195 1.34 1.41 -7.04
C PHE A 195 0.73 2.80 -7.14
N HIS A 196 -0.47 2.87 -7.71
CA HIS A 196 -1.17 4.13 -7.95
C HIS A 196 -1.78 4.61 -6.64
N TYR A 197 -1.29 5.74 -6.14
CA TYR A 197 -1.67 6.31 -4.84
C TYR A 197 -2.28 7.69 -5.03
N ASN A 198 -3.49 7.91 -4.49
CA ASN A 198 -4.12 9.22 -4.49
C ASN A 198 -3.88 9.93 -3.14
N PRO A 199 -3.06 11.00 -3.10
CA PRO A 199 -2.80 11.74 -1.87
C PRO A 199 -3.96 12.66 -1.46
N PHE A 200 -4.91 12.95 -2.35
CA PHE A 200 -5.96 13.93 -2.09
C PHE A 200 -7.17 13.25 -1.42
N ILE A 201 -7.06 13.10 -0.11
CA ILE A 201 -8.10 12.59 0.78
C ILE A 201 -8.33 13.62 1.90
N ASP A 202 -9.58 14.01 2.07
CA ASP A 202 -10.08 14.88 3.13
C ASP A 202 -11.52 14.48 3.43
N VAL A 203 -11.75 13.86 4.60
CA VAL A 203 -13.06 13.37 5.04
C VAL A 203 -13.48 14.19 6.26
N PRO A 204 -14.49 15.08 6.14
CA PRO A 204 -14.88 15.95 7.24
C PRO A 204 -15.36 15.16 8.45
N ALA A 205 -15.25 15.77 9.63
CA ALA A 205 -15.82 15.23 10.86
C ALA A 205 -17.31 14.91 10.68
N ARG A 206 -17.73 13.72 11.10
CA ARG A 206 -19.12 13.23 10.97
C ARG A 206 -19.68 13.32 9.54
N GLY A 207 -18.82 13.16 8.52
CA GLY A 207 -19.19 13.32 7.11
C GLY A 207 -18.67 12.23 6.21
N ALA A 208 -18.73 12.48 4.89
CA ALA A 208 -18.30 11.58 3.85
C ALA A 208 -17.65 12.38 2.71
N SER A 209 -16.72 11.76 2.00
CA SER A 209 -16.08 12.30 0.81
C SER A 209 -15.54 11.17 -0.06
N SER A 210 -15.03 11.51 -1.24
CA SER A 210 -14.42 10.55 -2.15
C SER A 210 -13.09 11.06 -2.66
N ALA A 211 -12.18 10.13 -2.93
CA ALA A 211 -10.92 10.42 -3.60
C ALA A 211 -10.90 9.70 -4.94
N ARG A 212 -10.71 10.43 -6.05
CA ARG A 212 -10.66 9.86 -7.40
C ARG A 212 -9.39 10.27 -8.14
N MET A 213 -8.74 9.29 -8.75
CA MET A 213 -7.51 9.47 -9.51
C MET A 213 -7.59 8.71 -10.83
N ARG A 214 -7.00 9.29 -11.87
CA ARG A 214 -6.80 8.68 -13.18
C ARG A 214 -5.34 8.73 -13.59
N CYS A 215 -4.81 7.59 -14.02
CA CYS A 215 -3.48 7.47 -14.57
C CYS A 215 -3.52 7.02 -16.03
N THR A 216 -2.99 7.83 -16.94
CA THR A 216 -2.90 7.51 -18.36
C THR A 216 -1.64 6.72 -18.67
N ALA A 217 -1.77 5.62 -19.40
CA ALA A 217 -0.66 4.76 -19.77
C ALA A 217 0.26 5.45 -20.79
N ASP A 218 1.56 5.45 -20.52
CA ASP A 218 2.60 6.03 -21.38
C ASP A 218 3.06 5.08 -22.50
N GLN A 219 2.73 3.80 -22.36
CA GLN A 219 2.94 2.72 -23.32
C GLN A 219 1.81 1.68 -23.25
N ASP A 220 1.79 0.75 -24.20
CA ASP A 220 0.90 -0.40 -24.15
C ASP A 220 1.32 -1.34 -23.02
N ILE A 221 0.37 -1.76 -22.19
CA ILE A 221 0.57 -2.70 -21.09
C ILE A 221 -0.54 -3.75 -21.04
N SER A 222 -0.20 -4.87 -20.42
CA SER A 222 -1.09 -5.95 -20.04
C SER A 222 -1.12 -6.03 -18.52
N VAL A 223 -2.29 -5.83 -17.93
CA VAL A 223 -2.52 -5.90 -16.49
C VAL A 223 -3.04 -7.30 -16.14
N VAL A 224 -2.36 -7.95 -15.19
CA VAL A 224 -2.65 -9.33 -14.78
C VAL A 224 -3.76 -9.35 -13.74
N ARG A 225 -3.66 -8.45 -12.77
CA ARG A 225 -4.62 -8.32 -11.67
C ARG A 225 -4.62 -6.89 -11.13
N ILE A 226 -5.75 -6.48 -10.57
CA ILE A 226 -5.85 -5.28 -9.73
C ILE A 226 -6.47 -5.60 -8.37
N GLN A 227 -6.06 -4.85 -7.36
CA GLN A 227 -6.61 -4.84 -6.01
C GLN A 227 -6.64 -3.39 -5.50
N SER A 228 -7.60 -3.08 -4.66
CA SER A 228 -7.69 -1.78 -3.99
C SER A 228 -6.98 -1.79 -2.64
N HIS A 229 -6.68 -0.61 -2.12
CA HIS A 229 -6.31 -0.45 -0.72
C HIS A 229 -6.92 0.83 -0.14
N THR A 230 -7.63 0.68 0.98
CA THR A 230 -8.14 1.73 1.85
C THR A 230 -7.95 1.30 3.30
N HIS A 231 -8.05 2.23 4.26
CA HIS A 231 -8.21 1.88 5.67
C HIS A 231 -9.71 1.77 6.03
N SER A 232 -10.02 1.75 7.33
CA SER A 232 -11.32 1.34 7.87
C SER A 232 -12.51 2.24 7.56
N ARG A 233 -12.28 3.44 7.00
CA ARG A 233 -13.34 4.33 6.52
C ARG A 233 -13.76 4.06 5.10
N GLY A 234 -13.02 3.23 4.36
CA GLY A 234 -13.40 2.83 3.02
C GLY A 234 -14.75 2.11 3.06
N VAL A 235 -15.75 2.70 2.40
CA VAL A 235 -17.12 2.16 2.28
C VAL A 235 -17.53 1.95 0.82
N GLY A 236 -16.62 2.19 -0.12
CA GLY A 236 -16.84 1.98 -1.54
C GLY A 236 -15.55 2.12 -2.32
N TYR A 237 -15.39 1.30 -3.35
CA TYR A 237 -14.29 1.34 -4.28
C TYR A 237 -14.78 0.96 -5.67
N VAL A 238 -14.34 1.68 -6.69
CA VAL A 238 -14.55 1.33 -8.10
C VAL A 238 -13.32 1.65 -8.92
N ALA A 239 -12.97 0.78 -9.86
CA ALA A 239 -11.94 1.01 -10.88
C ALA A 239 -12.50 0.76 -12.28
N HIS A 240 -12.05 1.59 -13.22
CA HIS A 240 -12.44 1.60 -14.62
C HIS A 240 -11.22 1.63 -15.53
N LYS A 241 -11.38 1.07 -16.73
CA LYS A 241 -10.58 1.42 -17.90
C LYS A 241 -11.24 2.60 -18.61
N VAL A 242 -10.44 3.56 -19.04
CA VAL A 242 -10.87 4.70 -19.84
C VAL A 242 -10.24 4.57 -21.22
N ASP A 243 -11.07 4.39 -22.24
CA ASP A 243 -10.64 4.31 -23.63
C ASP A 243 -10.21 5.70 -24.14
N ILE A 244 -9.52 5.75 -25.29
CA ILE A 244 -9.03 7.02 -25.88
C ILE A 244 -10.15 8.02 -26.20
N ASP A 245 -11.36 7.53 -26.45
CA ASP A 245 -12.57 8.33 -26.71
C ASP A 245 -13.28 8.79 -25.42
N GLY A 246 -12.73 8.45 -24.26
CA GLY A 246 -13.27 8.78 -22.95
C GLY A 246 -14.30 7.78 -22.41
N LYS A 247 -14.63 6.71 -23.14
CA LYS A 247 -15.54 5.68 -22.65
C LYS A 247 -14.96 5.00 -21.42
N MET A 248 -15.75 4.96 -20.35
CA MET A 248 -15.41 4.25 -19.12
C MET A 248 -16.03 2.85 -19.10
N THR A 249 -15.22 1.84 -18.82
CA THR A 249 -15.65 0.45 -18.60
C THR A 249 -15.26 0.04 -17.19
N GLU A 250 -16.23 -0.33 -16.36
CA GLU A 250 -15.98 -0.83 -15.00
C GLU A 250 -15.20 -2.15 -15.06
N LEU A 251 -14.14 -2.24 -14.26
CA LEU A 251 -13.28 -3.41 -14.15
C LEU A 251 -13.51 -4.17 -12.85
N TYR A 252 -13.82 -3.42 -11.78
CA TYR A 252 -13.74 -3.89 -10.40
C TYR A 252 -14.48 -2.92 -9.47
N ALA A 253 -15.36 -3.42 -8.60
CA ALA A 253 -16.07 -2.63 -7.60
C ALA A 253 -16.40 -3.47 -6.36
N HIS A 254 -16.31 -2.87 -5.17
CA HIS A 254 -16.67 -3.47 -3.87
C HIS A 254 -16.72 -2.38 -2.78
N ASP A 255 -17.09 -2.76 -1.55
CA ASP A 255 -17.15 -1.89 -0.37
C ASP A 255 -16.30 -2.39 0.82
N GLN A 256 -15.50 -3.43 0.59
CA GLN A 256 -14.65 -4.07 1.61
C GLN A 256 -13.28 -3.39 1.75
N TRP A 257 -12.93 -2.91 2.94
CA TRP A 257 -11.57 -2.43 3.28
C TRP A 257 -10.69 -3.53 3.89
N GLU A 258 -11.30 -4.52 4.52
CA GLU A 258 -10.66 -5.76 5.01
C GLU A 258 -11.06 -6.93 4.12
N ASN A 259 -10.24 -7.99 4.05
CA ASN A 259 -10.48 -9.14 3.18
C ASN A 259 -10.73 -8.72 1.71
N VAL A 260 -10.01 -7.70 1.27
CA VAL A 260 -10.22 -7.01 -0.02
C VAL A 260 -10.19 -8.02 -1.16
N PRO A 261 -11.24 -8.08 -2.01
CA PRO A 261 -11.23 -8.97 -3.15
C PRO A 261 -10.10 -8.60 -4.14
N THR A 262 -9.86 -9.46 -5.12
CA THR A 262 -8.92 -9.17 -6.20
C THR A 262 -9.61 -9.40 -7.52
N ARG A 263 -9.31 -8.58 -8.53
CA ARG A 263 -9.75 -8.82 -9.90
C ARG A 263 -8.59 -9.32 -10.74
N GLU A 264 -8.59 -10.61 -11.03
CA GLU A 264 -7.70 -11.21 -12.02
C GLU A 264 -8.31 -11.15 -13.42
N PHE A 265 -7.46 -10.98 -14.44
CA PHE A 265 -7.86 -10.86 -15.83
C PHE A 265 -7.37 -12.05 -16.64
N SER A 266 -8.31 -12.79 -17.24
CA SER A 266 -8.03 -13.85 -18.21
C SER A 266 -9.04 -13.75 -19.37
N PRO A 267 -8.62 -13.31 -20.59
CA PRO A 267 -7.28 -12.83 -20.94
C PRO A 267 -6.87 -11.57 -20.16
N PHE A 268 -5.58 -11.23 -20.16
CA PHE A 268 -5.06 -10.03 -19.48
C PHE A 268 -5.80 -8.76 -19.92
N LEU A 269 -5.87 -7.77 -19.03
CA LEU A 269 -6.44 -6.48 -19.36
C LEU A 269 -5.42 -5.67 -20.16
N GLU A 270 -5.69 -5.50 -21.44
CA GLU A 270 -4.92 -4.61 -22.30
C GLU A 270 -5.28 -3.15 -22.01
N VAL A 271 -4.28 -2.32 -21.72
CA VAL A 271 -4.40 -0.86 -21.66
C VAL A 271 -3.40 -0.29 -22.65
N LYS A 272 -3.91 0.34 -23.71
CA LYS A 272 -3.10 0.95 -24.76
C LYS A 272 -2.57 2.30 -24.34
N LYS A 273 -1.46 2.72 -24.94
CA LYS A 273 -0.92 4.06 -24.74
C LYS A 273 -2.01 5.12 -24.96
N GLY A 274 -2.18 6.01 -23.98
CA GLY A 274 -3.20 7.06 -23.99
C GLY A 274 -4.56 6.66 -23.39
N GLU A 275 -4.83 5.37 -23.20
CA GLU A 275 -5.91 4.88 -22.34
C GLU A 275 -5.50 5.03 -20.87
N ALA A 276 -6.44 4.88 -19.93
CA ALA A 276 -6.15 5.09 -18.51
C ALA A 276 -6.80 4.06 -17.60
N LEU A 277 -6.21 3.88 -16.42
CA LEU A 277 -6.90 3.33 -15.25
C LEU A 277 -7.42 4.50 -14.40
N ASP A 278 -8.69 4.44 -14.01
CA ASP A 278 -9.39 5.45 -13.22
C ASP A 278 -10.04 4.75 -12.02
N TYR A 279 -9.77 5.20 -10.81
CA TYR A 279 -10.36 4.62 -9.61
C TYR A 279 -10.82 5.68 -8.62
N ARG A 280 -11.85 5.31 -7.85
CA ARG A 280 -12.45 6.12 -6.79
C ARG A 280 -12.58 5.30 -5.52
N CYS A 281 -12.20 5.88 -4.40
CA CYS A 281 -12.51 5.40 -3.06
C CYS A 281 -13.54 6.33 -2.42
N ASP A 282 -14.56 5.75 -1.79
CA ASP A 282 -15.62 6.44 -1.06
C ASP A 282 -15.43 6.19 0.44
N PHE A 283 -15.48 7.27 1.23
CA PHE A 283 -15.18 7.22 2.67
C PHE A 283 -16.35 7.70 3.52
N ALA A 284 -16.51 7.08 4.69
CA ALA A 284 -17.42 7.56 5.74
C ALA A 284 -16.67 7.77 7.06
N ASN A 285 -16.76 8.98 7.60
CA ASN A 285 -16.11 9.35 8.85
C ASN A 285 -17.13 9.53 9.97
N ALA A 286 -17.13 8.60 10.92
CA ALA A 286 -17.93 8.71 12.12
C ALA A 286 -17.24 9.46 13.27
N GLU A 287 -15.99 9.93 13.15
CA GLU A 287 -15.28 10.63 14.22
C GLU A 287 -15.58 12.14 14.25
N GLU A 288 -15.18 12.80 15.35
CA GLU A 288 -15.32 14.26 15.52
C GLU A 288 -14.17 15.07 14.92
N ARG A 289 -13.12 14.38 14.47
CA ARG A 289 -12.01 14.99 13.74
C ARG A 289 -12.14 14.70 12.25
N GLU A 290 -11.53 15.56 11.46
CA GLU A 290 -11.25 15.34 10.04
C GLU A 290 -10.25 14.18 9.86
N ILE A 291 -10.38 13.45 8.76
CA ILE A 291 -9.48 12.36 8.36
C ILE A 291 -8.87 12.73 7.02
N ALA A 292 -7.55 12.79 6.96
CA ALA A 292 -6.81 13.03 5.74
C ALA A 292 -6.10 11.75 5.28
N GLN A 293 -5.39 11.83 4.16
CA GLN A 293 -4.43 10.79 3.81
C GLN A 293 -3.39 10.64 4.93
N GLY A 294 -2.93 9.42 5.18
CA GLY A 294 -1.79 9.20 6.05
C GLY A 294 -1.32 7.76 6.08
N LEU A 295 -0.24 7.54 6.84
CA LEU A 295 0.50 6.29 6.87
C LEU A 295 0.08 5.37 8.02
N THR A 296 -0.80 5.83 8.89
CA THR A 296 -1.23 5.10 10.08
C THR A 296 -2.65 4.60 9.94
N THR A 297 -3.03 3.65 10.80
CA THR A 297 -4.41 3.14 10.89
C THR A 297 -5.45 4.19 11.30
N LYS A 298 -5.02 5.38 11.72
CA LYS A 298 -5.89 6.51 12.09
C LYS A 298 -6.20 7.44 10.92
N ASP A 299 -5.49 7.26 9.81
CA ASP A 299 -5.62 8.05 8.60
C ASP A 299 -6.27 7.20 7.49
N GLU A 300 -6.31 7.68 6.25
CA GLU A 300 -6.81 6.92 5.11
C GLU A 300 -5.82 6.80 3.95
N MET A 301 -6.08 5.82 3.08
CA MET A 301 -5.39 5.63 1.81
C MET A 301 -6.40 5.35 0.68
N CYS A 302 -6.01 5.64 -0.55
CA CYS A 302 -6.79 5.30 -1.74
C CYS A 302 -5.85 4.85 -2.86
N MET A 303 -5.77 3.53 -3.07
CA MET A 303 -4.80 2.95 -4.01
C MET A 303 -5.40 1.94 -4.98
N LEU A 304 -4.78 1.86 -6.15
CA LEU A 304 -4.91 0.75 -7.11
C LEU A 304 -3.55 0.08 -7.27
N ILE A 305 -3.47 -1.20 -6.90
CA ILE A 305 -2.23 -1.98 -6.93
C ILE A 305 -2.38 -3.24 -7.77
N GLY A 306 -1.27 -3.72 -8.34
CA GLY A 306 -1.25 -5.04 -8.99
C GLY A 306 -0.18 -5.24 -10.06
N PRO A 307 0.09 -6.49 -10.43
CA PRO A 307 1.10 -6.86 -11.44
C PRO A 307 0.69 -6.49 -12.87
N TYR A 308 1.65 -5.98 -13.65
CA TYR A 308 1.50 -5.67 -15.08
C TYR A 308 2.81 -5.87 -15.86
N PHE A 309 2.74 -5.88 -17.19
CA PHE A 309 3.92 -5.94 -18.06
C PHE A 309 3.62 -5.32 -19.45
N PRO A 310 4.63 -4.85 -20.21
CA PRO A 310 6.00 -4.58 -19.77
C PRO A 310 6.05 -3.43 -18.77
N ARG A 311 7.07 -3.44 -17.90
CA ARG A 311 7.26 -2.42 -16.88
C ARG A 311 7.47 -1.04 -17.50
N SER A 312 6.79 -0.05 -16.92
CA SER A 312 7.05 1.38 -17.12
C SER A 312 7.31 2.02 -15.75
N PRO A 313 8.56 2.45 -15.45
CA PRO A 313 8.84 3.17 -14.21
C PRO A 313 7.97 4.43 -14.02
N MET A 314 7.53 5.04 -15.12
CA MET A 314 6.58 6.16 -15.11
C MET A 314 5.20 5.70 -14.67
N TYR A 315 4.66 4.66 -15.30
CA TYR A 315 3.31 4.19 -15.01
C TYR A 315 3.19 3.53 -13.63
N GLU A 316 4.26 2.91 -13.12
CA GLU A 316 4.29 2.16 -11.86
C GLU A 316 3.70 2.97 -10.68
N ASN A 317 4.15 4.22 -10.53
CA ASN A 317 3.69 5.15 -9.49
C ASN A 317 2.85 6.32 -10.04
N CYS A 318 2.42 6.23 -11.30
CA CYS A 318 1.77 7.32 -12.02
C CYS A 318 2.56 8.64 -12.02
N HIS A 319 3.84 8.56 -12.40
CA HIS A 319 4.76 9.69 -12.49
C HIS A 319 5.20 9.99 -13.92
N THR A 320 5.69 11.21 -14.15
CA THR A 320 6.40 11.56 -15.38
C THR A 320 7.81 10.95 -15.36
N LYS A 321 8.53 11.05 -16.47
CA LYS A 321 9.92 10.57 -16.56
C LYS A 321 10.85 11.25 -15.55
N GLU A 322 10.53 12.48 -15.20
CA GLU A 322 11.23 13.32 -14.24
C GLU A 322 10.82 13.02 -12.78
N GLY A 323 9.95 12.03 -12.55
CA GLY A 323 9.48 11.63 -11.22
C GLY A 323 8.38 12.53 -10.64
N LEU A 324 7.75 13.36 -11.47
CA LEU A 324 6.68 14.27 -11.06
C LEU A 324 5.33 13.56 -11.09
N LEU A 325 4.34 13.99 -10.30
CA LEU A 325 2.99 13.43 -10.35
C LEU A 325 2.37 13.58 -11.75
N ALA A 326 1.96 12.46 -12.38
CA ALA A 326 1.34 12.45 -13.72
C ALA A 326 -0.17 12.22 -13.69
N ALA A 327 -0.73 11.86 -12.53
CA ALA A 327 -2.15 11.60 -12.40
C ALA A 327 -3.02 12.83 -12.66
N THR A 328 -4.27 12.58 -13.03
CA THR A 328 -5.37 13.56 -12.97
C THR A 328 -6.25 13.21 -11.79
N TRP A 329 -6.53 14.19 -10.95
CA TRP A 329 -7.38 14.04 -9.77
C TRP A 329 -8.70 14.76 -9.96
N PHE A 330 -9.74 14.19 -9.40
CA PHE A 330 -11.10 14.71 -9.49
C PHE A 330 -11.64 14.89 -8.08
N GLY A 331 -11.98 16.12 -7.73
CA GLY A 331 -12.65 16.41 -6.47
C GLY A 331 -14.10 15.92 -6.48
N SER A 332 -14.67 15.78 -5.28
CA SER A 332 -16.04 15.33 -5.03
C SER A 332 -16.95 16.46 -4.54
N GLY A 333 -16.46 17.71 -4.55
CA GLY A 333 -17.17 18.87 -4.02
C GLY A 333 -17.88 19.70 -5.08
N ALA A 334 -17.99 21.00 -4.80
CA ALA A 334 -18.76 21.96 -5.61
C ALA A 334 -17.97 23.21 -6.00
N ALA A 335 -16.71 23.34 -5.57
CA ALA A 335 -15.91 24.53 -5.84
C ALA A 335 -15.46 24.55 -7.31
N ALA A 336 -15.65 25.69 -7.97
CA ALA A 336 -15.04 25.97 -9.26
C ALA A 336 -13.52 26.11 -9.09
N CYS A 337 -12.77 26.00 -10.19
CA CYS A 337 -11.32 25.94 -10.12
C CYS A 337 -10.73 27.24 -9.53
N ALA A 338 -11.30 28.41 -9.84
CA ALA A 338 -10.92 29.70 -9.24
C ALA A 338 -11.10 29.74 -7.70
N GLU A 339 -12.18 29.13 -7.20
CA GLU A 339 -12.42 29.03 -5.75
C GLU A 339 -11.42 28.07 -5.11
N THR A 340 -11.10 26.96 -5.80
CA THR A 340 -10.06 26.03 -5.37
C THR A 340 -8.69 26.69 -5.32
N LEU A 341 -8.32 27.54 -6.29
CA LEU A 341 -7.06 28.29 -6.27
C LEU A 341 -7.00 29.24 -5.07
N SER A 342 -8.08 29.99 -4.79
CA SER A 342 -8.15 30.85 -3.63
C SER A 342 -7.99 30.06 -2.32
N CYS A 343 -8.60 28.88 -2.23
CA CYS A 343 -8.46 27.99 -1.09
C CYS A 343 -7.00 27.50 -0.95
N LEU A 344 -6.36 27.10 -2.05
CA LEU A 344 -4.97 26.64 -2.04
C LEU A 344 -3.99 27.74 -1.62
N ASP A 345 -4.19 28.98 -2.07
CA ASP A 345 -3.37 30.12 -1.66
C ASP A 345 -3.46 30.37 -0.15
N GLU A 346 -4.66 30.25 0.43
CA GLU A 346 -4.86 30.34 1.88
C GLU A 346 -4.25 29.14 2.61
N ALA A 347 -4.45 27.92 2.10
CA ALA A 347 -3.94 26.69 2.69
C ALA A 347 -2.41 26.63 2.69
N LYS A 348 -1.76 27.18 1.65
CA LYS A 348 -0.30 27.25 1.52
C LYS A 348 0.36 27.98 2.69
N ALA A 349 -0.30 28.99 3.26
CA ALA A 349 0.19 29.70 4.44
C ALA A 349 0.20 28.82 5.71
N VAL A 350 -0.56 27.72 5.72
CA VAL A 350 -0.72 26.81 6.86
C VAL A 350 0.13 25.55 6.69
N ASP A 351 0.08 24.89 5.53
CA ASP A 351 0.71 23.58 5.31
C ASP A 351 1.76 23.58 4.19
N GLY A 352 2.17 24.74 3.71
CA GLY A 352 3.18 24.88 2.67
C GLY A 352 2.72 24.44 1.27
N GLY A 353 1.42 24.15 1.09
CA GLY A 353 0.85 23.77 -0.21
C GLY A 353 0.87 22.26 -0.44
N ASN A 354 1.23 21.47 0.58
CA ASN A 354 1.33 20.01 0.50
C ASN A 354 0.96 19.37 1.84
N GLY A 355 -0.30 19.56 2.26
CA GLY A 355 -0.83 18.97 3.47
C GLY A 355 -2.36 18.93 3.49
N PRO A 356 -2.95 18.54 4.64
CA PRO A 356 -4.38 18.28 4.75
C PRO A 356 -5.27 19.45 4.30
N ARG A 357 -4.88 20.71 4.58
CA ARG A 357 -5.66 21.89 4.17
C ARG A 357 -5.67 22.03 2.65
N SER A 358 -4.50 21.89 2.03
CA SER A 358 -4.36 21.94 0.57
C SER A 358 -5.10 20.78 -0.09
N PHE A 359 -5.05 19.58 0.50
CA PHE A 359 -5.77 18.41 -0.01
C PHE A 359 -7.28 18.60 0.07
N GLY A 360 -7.79 19.17 1.17
CA GLY A 360 -9.19 19.53 1.31
C GLY A 360 -9.67 20.50 0.23
N CYS A 361 -8.86 21.49 -0.16
CA CYS A 361 -9.21 22.39 -1.28
C CYS A 361 -9.42 21.63 -2.60
N ILE A 362 -8.57 20.62 -2.87
CA ILE A 362 -8.61 19.81 -4.08
C ILE A 362 -9.80 18.85 -4.04
N VAL A 363 -10.03 18.18 -2.91
CA VAL A 363 -11.18 17.29 -2.70
C VAL A 363 -12.50 18.05 -2.83
N ASN A 364 -12.55 19.30 -2.37
CA ASN A 364 -13.74 20.15 -2.46
C ASN A 364 -13.97 20.78 -3.85
N SER A 365 -13.04 20.64 -4.80
CA SER A 365 -13.30 21.02 -6.18
C SER A 365 -14.40 20.13 -6.78
N CYS A 366 -15.18 20.65 -7.72
CA CYS A 366 -16.09 19.80 -8.47
C CYS A 366 -15.34 18.93 -9.49
N GLU A 367 -15.96 17.83 -9.90
CA GLU A 367 -15.35 16.85 -10.81
C GLU A 367 -14.88 17.47 -12.13
N ASN A 368 -15.71 18.33 -12.73
CA ASN A 368 -15.45 18.91 -14.05
C ASN A 368 -14.20 19.81 -14.11
N VAL A 369 -13.75 20.35 -12.98
CA VAL A 369 -12.53 21.16 -12.94
C VAL A 369 -11.26 20.34 -12.65
N GLY A 370 -11.42 19.04 -12.34
CA GLY A 370 -10.33 18.11 -12.01
C GLY A 370 -9.13 18.19 -12.95
N PRO A 371 -9.29 18.11 -14.28
CA PRO A 371 -8.18 18.25 -15.21
C PRO A 371 -7.44 19.58 -15.12
N ALA A 372 -8.16 20.70 -14.99
CA ALA A 372 -7.56 22.03 -14.94
C ALA A 372 -6.78 22.24 -13.62
N ILE A 373 -7.36 21.85 -12.48
CA ILE A 373 -6.67 21.98 -11.19
C ILE A 373 -5.49 21.03 -11.09
N SER A 374 -5.59 19.81 -11.64
CA SER A 374 -4.49 18.85 -11.68
C SER A 374 -3.28 19.41 -12.44
N ASN A 375 -3.49 20.13 -13.53
CA ASN A 375 -2.40 20.78 -14.26
C ASN A 375 -1.76 21.91 -13.46
N VAL A 376 -2.55 22.71 -12.73
CA VAL A 376 -1.99 23.74 -11.84
C VAL A 376 -1.13 23.11 -10.75
N ILE A 377 -1.65 22.10 -10.04
CA ILE A 377 -0.91 21.37 -9.00
C ILE A 377 0.38 20.80 -9.57
N ARG A 378 0.29 20.11 -10.71
CA ARG A 378 1.45 19.53 -11.38
C ARG A 378 2.48 20.59 -11.71
N CYS A 379 2.08 21.72 -12.29
CA CYS A 379 2.99 22.81 -12.60
C CYS A 379 3.64 23.39 -11.35
N GLN A 380 2.86 23.65 -10.30
CA GLN A 380 3.33 24.24 -9.06
C GLN A 380 4.33 23.35 -8.32
N TRP A 381 3.99 22.07 -8.13
CA TRP A 381 4.81 21.12 -7.37
C TRP A 381 6.05 20.66 -8.14
N SER A 382 6.07 20.80 -9.46
CA SER A 382 7.22 20.46 -10.30
C SER A 382 8.14 21.63 -10.63
N ALA A 383 8.00 22.78 -9.95
CA ALA A 383 8.72 24.00 -10.29
C ALA A 383 8.59 24.37 -11.79
N GLY A 384 7.35 24.46 -12.29
CA GLY A 384 7.06 24.85 -13.67
C GLY A 384 7.40 23.75 -14.67
N TYR A 385 7.08 22.49 -14.36
CA TYR A 385 7.50 21.33 -15.15
C TYR A 385 9.02 21.23 -15.31
N GLY A 386 9.75 21.60 -14.26
CA GLY A 386 11.21 21.68 -14.21
C GLY A 386 11.80 22.96 -14.81
N ALA A 387 11.02 23.78 -15.54
CA ALA A 387 11.54 25.00 -16.18
C ALA A 387 12.05 26.04 -15.17
N CYS A 388 11.53 26.03 -13.94
CA CYS A 388 11.92 26.92 -12.86
C CYS A 388 12.79 26.26 -11.79
N ALA A 389 13.28 25.04 -12.00
CA ALA A 389 14.04 24.30 -11.00
C ALA A 389 15.26 25.09 -10.46
N GLU A 390 15.99 25.76 -11.35
CA GLU A 390 17.14 26.61 -10.95
C GLU A 390 16.68 27.86 -10.19
N ALA A 391 15.69 28.58 -10.71
CA ALA A 391 15.14 29.79 -10.08
C ALA A 391 14.51 29.51 -8.70
N CYS A 392 13.96 28.31 -8.52
CA CYS A 392 13.34 27.83 -7.29
C CYS A 392 14.28 27.02 -6.39
N GLY A 393 15.59 27.05 -6.66
CA GLY A 393 16.60 26.50 -5.76
C GLY A 393 16.61 27.17 -4.37
N GLN A 394 16.04 28.37 -4.25
CA GLN A 394 15.69 29.03 -3.00
C GLN A 394 14.35 29.79 -3.17
N PRO A 395 13.53 29.93 -2.11
CA PRO A 395 12.36 30.79 -2.14
C PRO A 395 12.75 32.25 -2.42
N GLY A 396 11.97 32.94 -3.27
CA GLY A 396 12.16 34.37 -3.55
C GLY A 396 11.56 34.82 -4.87
N GLU A 397 11.70 36.12 -5.14
CA GLU A 397 11.08 36.80 -6.30
C GLU A 397 11.44 36.16 -7.65
N ALA A 398 12.66 35.64 -7.80
CA ALA A 398 13.08 34.95 -9.02
C ALA A 398 12.28 33.65 -9.27
N CYS A 399 12.07 32.85 -8.22
CA CYS A 399 11.21 31.67 -8.30
C CYS A 399 9.77 32.08 -8.60
N GLU A 400 9.23 33.05 -7.87
CA GLU A 400 7.86 33.52 -8.05
C GLU A 400 7.61 34.04 -9.48
N SER A 401 8.52 34.83 -10.03
CA SER A 401 8.44 35.36 -11.39
C SER A 401 8.52 34.26 -12.45
N CYS A 402 9.41 33.28 -12.27
CA CYS A 402 9.50 32.14 -13.15
C CYS A 402 8.22 31.31 -13.12
N MET A 403 7.73 30.97 -11.92
CA MET A 403 6.51 30.18 -11.72
C MET A 403 5.28 30.87 -12.30
N ALA A 404 5.15 32.18 -12.09
CA ALA A 404 4.07 32.98 -12.67
C ALA A 404 4.06 32.92 -14.21
N THR A 405 5.23 32.76 -14.84
CA THR A 405 5.35 32.63 -16.29
C THR A 405 5.10 31.19 -16.74
N ALA A 406 5.77 30.23 -16.12
CA ALA A 406 5.73 28.81 -16.48
C ALA A 406 4.34 28.19 -16.30
N CYS A 407 3.65 28.54 -15.21
CA CYS A 407 2.32 28.02 -14.89
C CYS A 407 1.17 28.89 -15.41
N LYS A 408 1.47 29.97 -16.15
CA LYS A 408 0.45 30.93 -16.59
C LYS A 408 -0.70 30.26 -17.35
N ALA A 409 -0.37 29.39 -18.31
CA ALA A 409 -1.38 28.74 -19.14
C ALA A 409 -2.32 27.86 -18.32
N ASP A 410 -1.78 27.09 -17.37
CA ASP A 410 -2.57 26.23 -16.49
C ASP A 410 -3.44 27.05 -15.53
N LEU A 411 -2.89 28.14 -14.97
CA LEU A 411 -3.62 29.07 -14.12
C LEU A 411 -4.77 29.77 -14.87
N ASP A 412 -4.50 30.28 -16.07
CA ASP A 412 -5.51 30.93 -16.91
C ASP A 412 -6.63 29.94 -17.29
N ALA A 413 -6.28 28.70 -17.63
CA ALA A 413 -7.24 27.65 -17.95
C ALA A 413 -8.09 27.24 -16.73
N CYS A 414 -7.47 27.14 -15.55
CA CYS A 414 -8.18 26.89 -14.30
C CYS A 414 -9.13 28.06 -13.98
N GLN A 415 -8.70 29.31 -14.08
CA GLN A 415 -9.53 30.47 -13.74
C GLN A 415 -10.90 30.51 -14.46
N ILE A 416 -10.97 29.96 -15.68
CA ILE A 416 -12.21 29.91 -16.48
C ILE A 416 -12.96 28.57 -16.36
N ALA A 417 -12.37 27.55 -15.73
CA ALA A 417 -12.98 26.23 -15.56
C ALA A 417 -14.04 26.26 -14.46
N THR A 418 -15.26 25.89 -14.82
CA THR A 418 -16.44 25.85 -13.93
C THR A 418 -16.95 24.43 -13.78
N CYS A 419 -17.91 24.23 -12.87
CA CYS A 419 -18.50 22.92 -12.60
C CYS A 419 -19.44 22.40 -13.67
N GLY A 420 -19.68 23.13 -14.77
CA GLY A 420 -20.64 22.79 -15.81
C GLY A 420 -21.70 23.87 -16.01
#